data_AF-A0A2M8EZM0-F1
#
_entry.id   AF-A0A2M8EZM0-F1
#
_cell.length_a   1.000
_cell.length_b   1.000
_cell.length_c   1.000
_cell.angle_alpha   90.00
_cell.angle_beta   90.00
_cell.angle_gamma   90.00
#
_symmetry.space_group_name_H-M   'P 1'
#
loop_
_entity.id
_entity.type
_entity.pdbx_description
1 polymer ?
#
loop_
_entity_poly.entity_id
_entity_poly.type
_entity_poly.pdbx_seq_one_letter_code
_entity_poly.pdbx_strand_id
1 'polypeptide(L)'
;MHFTIPKKRPFKNVLQFKITLLNTRPAVWRRVTVPESYTFYDLHVAIQNAMGWTDSHLHCFEKRDSQASRWEYSVKVDCPYATEEFGQEENTIYTTEAPIKQFFKKAKDSMVYIYDFGDNWEHEVILEKIFPREMNVKYPICLDGKLACPLDDCGSIPGYYACMQTFKDQKDKELLEWMGDWNPEYFAPQDVIFENPRKRFLESWE
;
A
#
# COMPACT_ATOMS: atom_id res chain seq x y z
N MET A 1 15.53 11.67 16.24
CA MET A 1 14.70 10.45 16.40
C MET A 1 15.56 9.23 16.15
N HIS A 2 15.40 8.16 16.93
CA HIS A 2 16.07 6.89 16.66
C HIS A 2 15.09 6.01 15.90
N PHE A 3 15.30 5.83 14.59
CA PHE A 3 14.40 5.02 13.77
C PHE A 3 14.82 3.57 13.77
N THR A 4 13.86 2.67 13.93
CA THR A 4 14.08 1.23 13.75
C THR A 4 14.26 0.93 12.25
N ILE A 5 15.50 0.68 11.83
CA ILE A 5 15.79 0.38 10.42
C ILE A 5 15.20 -1.00 10.05
N PRO A 6 14.47 -1.13 8.92
CA PRO A 6 13.98 -2.41 8.44
C PRO A 6 15.11 -3.44 8.33
N LYS A 7 14.78 -4.69 8.71
CA LYS A 7 15.72 -5.81 8.69
C LYS A 7 15.02 -7.07 8.22
N LYS A 8 15.77 -7.90 7.48
CA LYS A 8 15.28 -9.22 7.09
C LYS A 8 15.14 -10.10 8.32
N ARG A 9 13.99 -10.76 8.46
CA ARG A 9 13.66 -11.65 9.58
C ARG A 9 13.32 -13.04 9.03
N PRO A 10 13.68 -14.14 9.72
CA PRO A 10 13.27 -15.48 9.30
C PRO A 10 11.76 -15.66 9.48
N PHE A 11 11.15 -16.47 8.61
CA PHE A 11 9.72 -16.78 8.62
C PHE A 11 9.48 -18.22 8.18
N LYS A 12 8.34 -18.79 8.62
CA LYS A 12 7.88 -20.13 8.25
C LYS A 12 6.62 -20.08 7.38
N ASN A 13 5.78 -19.07 7.58
CA ASN A 13 4.55 -18.86 6.81
C ASN A 13 4.61 -17.57 6.01
N VAL A 14 3.71 -17.49 5.03
CA VAL A 14 3.41 -16.28 4.27
C VAL A 14 1.94 -15.91 4.45
N LEU A 15 1.68 -14.61 4.38
CA LEU A 15 0.36 -14.01 4.44
C LEU A 15 -0.02 -13.57 3.03
N GLN A 16 -1.17 -14.02 2.57
CA GLN A 16 -1.76 -13.57 1.31
C GLN A 16 -2.77 -12.46 1.60
N PHE A 17 -2.51 -11.29 1.05
CA PHE A 17 -3.38 -10.14 1.13
C PHE A 17 -4.10 -9.89 -0.20
N LYS A 18 -5.36 -9.48 -0.11
CA LYS A 18 -6.01 -8.73 -1.18
C LYS A 18 -6.00 -7.26 -0.78
N ILE A 19 -5.44 -6.42 -1.65
CA ILE A 19 -5.33 -4.98 -1.48
C ILE A 19 -6.24 -4.35 -2.53
N THR A 20 -7.25 -3.60 -2.12
CA THR A 20 -8.24 -3.01 -3.03
C THR A 20 -8.28 -1.50 -2.83
N LEU A 21 -8.07 -0.73 -3.88
CA LEU A 21 -8.21 0.72 -3.83
C LEU A 21 -9.70 1.08 -3.70
N LEU A 22 -10.04 1.79 -2.63
CA LEU A 22 -11.41 2.17 -2.33
C LEU A 22 -11.90 3.28 -3.27
N ASN A 23 -13.21 3.40 -3.38
CA ASN A 23 -13.89 4.45 -4.18
C ASN A 23 -13.60 4.42 -5.70
N THR A 24 -13.07 3.30 -6.21
CA THR A 24 -12.88 3.06 -7.65
C THR A 24 -13.92 2.10 -8.23
N ARG A 25 -14.37 2.38 -9.47
CA ARG A 25 -15.23 1.49 -10.25
C ARG A 25 -14.80 1.54 -11.74
N PRO A 26 -14.42 0.39 -12.34
CA PRO A 26 -14.26 -0.93 -11.73
C PRO A 26 -13.14 -0.97 -10.68
N ALA A 27 -13.15 -1.99 -9.82
CA ALA A 27 -12.18 -2.07 -8.71
C ALA A 27 -10.75 -2.27 -9.22
N VAL A 28 -9.84 -1.40 -8.76
CA VAL A 28 -8.39 -1.58 -8.87
C VAL A 28 -7.90 -2.39 -7.67
N TRP A 29 -7.19 -3.49 -7.89
CA TRP A 29 -6.74 -4.34 -6.78
C TRP A 29 -5.53 -5.20 -7.11
N ARG A 30 -4.84 -5.67 -6.06
CA ARG A 30 -3.68 -6.57 -6.10
C ARG A 30 -3.87 -7.71 -5.12
N ARG A 31 -3.31 -8.88 -5.43
CA ARG A 31 -3.16 -9.99 -4.51
C ARG A 31 -1.68 -10.28 -4.33
N VAL A 32 -1.19 -10.09 -3.10
CA VAL A 32 0.23 -10.17 -2.79
C VAL A 32 0.46 -11.16 -1.67
N THR A 33 1.53 -11.94 -1.75
CA THR A 33 2.02 -12.79 -0.66
C THR A 33 3.28 -12.19 -0.06
N VAL A 34 3.29 -12.06 1.26
CA VAL A 34 4.42 -11.48 2.00
C VAL A 34 4.84 -12.40 3.16
N PRO A 35 6.10 -12.35 3.59
CA PRO A 35 6.55 -13.05 4.80
C PRO A 35 5.75 -12.67 6.05
N GLU A 36 5.41 -13.64 6.91
CA GLU A 36 4.74 -13.35 8.21
C GLU A 36 5.58 -12.48 9.17
N SER A 37 6.88 -12.38 8.90
CA SER A 37 7.83 -11.61 9.68
C SER A 37 7.94 -10.14 9.25
N TYR A 38 7.13 -9.70 8.29
CA TYR A 38 7.05 -8.30 7.87
C TYR A 38 6.56 -7.39 9.00
N THR A 39 7.05 -6.16 9.03
CA THR A 39 6.39 -5.04 9.69
C THR A 39 5.43 -4.33 8.74
N PHE A 40 4.65 -3.38 9.25
CA PHE A 40 3.80 -2.56 8.37
C PHE A 40 4.60 -1.74 7.36
N TYR A 41 5.83 -1.35 7.68
CA TYR A 41 6.70 -0.69 6.71
C TYR A 41 7.12 -1.65 5.59
N ASP A 42 7.46 -2.90 5.92
CA ASP A 42 7.76 -3.91 4.89
C ASP A 42 6.53 -4.16 3.99
N LEU A 43 5.32 -4.14 4.56
CA LEU A 43 4.06 -4.25 3.83
C LEU A 43 3.75 -3.00 2.99
N HIS A 44 4.01 -1.80 3.50
CA HIS A 44 3.90 -0.53 2.78
C HIS A 44 4.72 -0.56 1.50
N VAL A 45 6.00 -0.94 1.59
CA VAL A 45 6.87 -1.05 0.40
C VAL A 45 6.31 -2.05 -0.61
N ALA A 46 5.78 -3.18 -0.14
CA ALA A 46 5.14 -4.15 -1.02
C ALA A 46 3.87 -3.62 -1.71
N ILE A 47 3.06 -2.81 -1.02
CA ILE A 47 1.89 -2.14 -1.60
C ILE A 47 2.34 -1.12 -2.65
N GLN A 48 3.29 -0.25 -2.32
CA GLN A 48 3.86 0.75 -3.23
C GLN A 48 4.36 0.11 -4.53
N ASN A 49 5.16 -0.96 -4.43
CA ASN A 49 5.65 -1.67 -5.60
C ASN A 49 4.51 -2.32 -6.42
N ALA A 50 3.52 -2.92 -5.76
CA ALA A 50 2.39 -3.55 -6.45
C ALA A 50 1.45 -2.55 -7.13
N MET A 51 1.34 -1.34 -6.60
CA MET A 51 0.55 -0.26 -7.17
C MET A 51 1.29 0.56 -8.23
N GLY A 52 2.63 0.51 -8.24
CA GLY A 52 3.45 1.31 -9.15
C GLY A 52 3.66 2.74 -8.66
N TRP A 53 3.63 2.97 -7.35
CA TRP A 53 3.83 4.28 -6.73
C TRP A 53 5.27 4.52 -6.26
N THR A 54 5.59 5.79 -6.07
CA THR A 54 6.95 6.26 -5.85
C THR A 54 7.30 6.43 -4.38
N ASP A 55 6.37 6.22 -3.44
CA ASP A 55 6.57 6.42 -2.00
C ASP A 55 7.06 7.84 -1.68
N SER A 56 6.48 8.82 -2.37
CA SER A 56 6.77 10.25 -2.24
C SER A 56 6.07 10.89 -1.06
N HIS A 57 5.06 10.23 -0.50
CA HIS A 57 4.14 10.81 0.48
C HIS A 57 4.05 10.02 1.79
N LEU A 58 3.49 10.65 2.82
CA LEU A 58 3.20 10.01 4.11
C LEU A 58 2.18 8.88 3.96
N HIS A 59 2.23 7.94 4.90
CA HIS A 59 1.31 6.80 4.93
C HIS A 59 0.97 6.39 6.37
N CYS A 60 -0.17 5.72 6.54
CA CYS A 60 -0.51 5.05 7.79
C CYS A 60 -1.43 3.83 7.53
N PHE A 61 -1.64 3.05 8.59
CA PHE A 61 -2.63 1.96 8.60
C PHE A 61 -3.61 2.14 9.74
N GLU A 62 -4.90 1.99 9.45
CA GLU A 62 -5.98 2.17 10.42
C GLU A 62 -6.81 0.89 10.56
N LYS A 63 -7.07 0.51 11.81
CA LYS A 63 -8.09 -0.49 12.14
C LYS A 63 -9.41 0.22 12.38
N ARG A 64 -10.20 0.38 11.31
CA ARG A 64 -11.55 0.94 11.38
C ARG A 64 -12.56 -0.13 11.85
N ASP A 65 -13.49 0.26 12.70
CA ASP A 65 -14.64 -0.59 13.03
C ASP A 65 -15.70 -0.44 11.95
N SER A 66 -16.25 -1.56 11.49
CA SER A 66 -17.38 -1.62 10.57
C SER A 66 -18.63 -0.84 11.02
N GLN A 67 -18.79 -0.61 12.33
CA GLN A 67 -19.92 0.13 12.90
C GLN A 67 -19.60 1.60 13.21
N ALA A 68 -18.33 2.00 13.14
CA ALA A 68 -17.91 3.36 13.45
C ALA A 68 -17.98 4.27 12.21
N SER A 69 -17.91 5.58 12.43
CA SER A 69 -17.80 6.50 11.31
C SER A 69 -16.51 6.23 10.52
N ARG A 70 -16.49 6.61 9.23
CA ARG A 70 -15.31 6.37 8.37
C ARG A 70 -14.03 7.05 8.86
N TRP A 71 -14.16 7.99 9.79
CA TRP A 71 -13.07 8.79 10.36
C TRP A 71 -12.59 8.24 11.71
N GLU A 72 -13.24 7.21 12.23
CA GLU A 72 -12.90 6.60 13.51
C GLU A 72 -12.09 5.33 13.30
N TYR A 73 -10.96 5.26 14.01
CA TYR A 73 -10.13 4.07 14.10
C TYR A 73 -9.96 3.65 15.55
N SER A 74 -9.86 2.33 15.74
CA SER A 74 -9.54 1.73 17.04
C SER A 74 -8.02 1.61 17.26
N VAL A 75 -7.25 1.55 16.17
CA VAL A 75 -5.79 1.53 16.17
C VAL A 75 -5.27 2.24 14.93
N LYS A 76 -4.24 3.06 15.09
CA LYS A 76 -3.45 3.64 14.00
C LYS A 76 -1.99 3.18 14.11
N VAL A 77 -1.41 2.79 12.98
CA VAL A 77 0.02 2.49 12.85
C VAL A 77 0.59 3.50 11.86
N ASP A 78 1.36 4.46 12.36
CA ASP A 78 1.79 5.63 11.60
C ASP A 78 3.20 5.49 11.05
N CYS A 79 3.49 6.19 9.96
CA CYS A 79 4.86 6.26 9.47
C CYS A 79 5.74 7.04 10.46
N PRO A 80 7.02 6.64 10.63
CA PRO A 80 7.90 7.25 11.62
C PRO A 80 8.27 8.72 11.34
N TYR A 81 7.89 9.25 10.17
CA TYR A 81 8.26 10.59 9.73
C TYR A 81 7.12 11.60 9.82
N ALA A 82 5.91 11.16 10.20
CA ALA A 82 4.82 12.07 10.50
C ALA A 82 5.25 12.97 11.67
N THR A 83 5.33 14.28 11.45
CA THR A 83 5.73 15.26 12.49
C THR A 83 4.59 15.49 13.48
N GLU A 84 4.90 16.13 14.62
CA GLU A 84 3.90 16.55 15.62
C GLU A 84 2.79 17.43 15.00
N GLU A 85 3.09 18.15 13.91
CA GLU A 85 2.13 18.98 13.17
C GLU A 85 0.99 18.15 12.52
N PHE A 86 1.22 16.86 12.29
CA PHE A 86 0.20 15.92 11.81
C PHE A 86 -0.50 15.15 12.95
N GLY A 87 -0.28 15.57 14.20
CA GLY A 87 -0.99 15.03 15.37
C GLY A 87 -0.39 13.74 15.91
N GLN A 88 0.90 13.74 16.28
CA GLN A 88 1.50 12.61 17.00
C GLN A 88 0.75 12.36 18.31
N GLU A 89 0.10 11.19 18.42
CA GLU A 89 -0.59 10.77 19.63
C GLU A 89 0.40 10.18 20.65
N GLU A 90 0.10 10.34 21.94
CA GLU A 90 0.82 9.61 23.00
C GLU A 90 0.70 8.10 22.75
N ASN A 91 1.85 7.41 22.66
CA ASN A 91 1.97 5.97 22.33
C ASN A 91 1.74 5.60 20.86
N THR A 92 2.07 6.50 19.92
CA THR A 92 2.09 6.19 18.48
C THR A 92 2.85 4.89 18.19
N ILE A 93 2.21 3.99 17.44
CA ILE A 93 2.80 2.74 16.96
C ILE A 93 3.38 2.98 15.57
N TYR A 94 4.67 2.76 15.37
CA TYR A 94 5.31 3.02 14.09
C TYR A 94 5.31 1.83 13.13
N THR A 95 5.16 2.11 11.83
CA THR A 95 5.16 1.09 10.76
C THR A 95 6.46 0.28 10.72
N THR A 96 7.59 0.87 11.10
CA THR A 96 8.90 0.20 11.16
C THR A 96 9.03 -0.81 12.31
N GLU A 97 8.16 -0.74 13.31
CA GLU A 97 8.25 -1.50 14.56
C GLU A 97 7.13 -2.53 14.69
N ALA A 98 5.93 -2.18 14.22
CA ALA A 98 4.74 -3.02 14.31
C ALA A 98 4.78 -4.23 13.37
N PRO A 99 4.81 -5.47 13.88
CA PRO A 99 4.72 -6.68 13.05
C PRO A 99 3.30 -6.90 12.53
N ILE A 100 3.13 -7.15 11.22
CA ILE A 100 1.80 -7.33 10.63
C ILE A 100 1.03 -8.50 11.24
N LYS A 101 1.74 -9.56 11.67
CA LYS A 101 1.14 -10.74 12.30
C LYS A 101 0.43 -10.46 13.63
N GLN A 102 0.71 -9.33 14.29
CA GLN A 102 0.00 -8.94 15.51
C GLN A 102 -1.42 -8.46 15.22
N PHE A 103 -1.70 -8.05 13.98
CA PHE A 103 -2.96 -7.45 13.55
C PHE A 103 -3.73 -8.37 12.58
N PHE A 104 -3.01 -9.08 11.72
CA PHE A 104 -3.56 -10.04 10.76
C PHE A 104 -3.31 -11.47 11.27
N LYS A 105 -4.23 -11.98 12.08
CA LYS A 105 -4.13 -13.28 12.77
C LYS A 105 -4.89 -14.38 12.04
N LYS A 106 -5.98 -14.03 11.36
CA LYS A 106 -6.86 -14.97 10.64
C LYS A 106 -7.45 -14.34 9.39
N ALA A 107 -7.94 -15.20 8.50
CA ALA A 107 -8.63 -14.76 7.29
C ALA A 107 -9.76 -13.77 7.63
N LYS A 108 -9.92 -12.76 6.77
CA LYS A 108 -10.82 -11.60 6.91
C LYS A 108 -10.39 -10.55 7.92
N ASP A 109 -9.28 -10.72 8.64
CA ASP A 109 -8.69 -9.57 9.33
C ASP A 109 -8.29 -8.52 8.30
N SER A 110 -8.74 -7.28 8.51
CA SER A 110 -8.52 -6.16 7.60
C SER A 110 -8.00 -4.91 8.31
N MET A 111 -7.30 -4.07 7.54
CA MET A 111 -6.98 -2.68 7.90
C MET A 111 -7.09 -1.81 6.66
N VAL A 112 -7.26 -0.51 6.85
CA VAL A 112 -7.19 0.49 5.78
C VAL A 112 -5.77 1.03 5.71
N TYR A 113 -5.15 0.96 4.55
CA TYR A 113 -3.88 1.62 4.24
C TYR A 113 -4.15 2.95 3.55
N ILE A 114 -3.63 4.03 4.11
CA ILE A 114 -3.80 5.38 3.58
C ILE A 114 -2.43 5.85 3.11
N TYR A 115 -2.36 6.30 1.85
CA TYR A 115 -1.16 6.88 1.24
C TYR A 115 -1.51 8.24 0.65
N ASP A 116 -0.58 9.18 0.78
CA ASP A 116 -0.76 10.59 0.46
C ASP A 116 -1.89 11.22 1.28
N PHE A 117 -1.53 11.99 2.31
CA PHE A 117 -2.54 12.65 3.15
C PHE A 117 -3.19 13.86 2.46
N GLY A 118 -2.67 14.31 1.32
CA GLY A 118 -3.30 15.28 0.44
C GLY A 118 -4.38 14.60 -0.43
N ASP A 119 -3.98 13.61 -1.23
CA ASP A 119 -4.91 12.91 -2.15
C ASP A 119 -5.79 11.84 -1.48
N ASN A 120 -5.41 11.41 -0.28
CA ASN A 120 -6.10 10.45 0.58
C ASN A 120 -6.44 9.13 -0.13
N TRP A 121 -5.42 8.46 -0.67
CA TRP A 121 -5.58 7.16 -1.32
C TRP A 121 -5.80 6.05 -0.29
N GLU A 122 -7.05 5.63 -0.11
CA GLU A 122 -7.41 4.57 0.83
C GLU A 122 -7.48 3.19 0.16
N HIS A 123 -6.81 2.20 0.76
CA HIS A 123 -6.86 0.81 0.33
C HIS A 123 -7.37 -0.06 1.44
N GLU A 124 -8.30 -0.94 1.14
CA GLU A 124 -8.64 -2.04 2.03
C GLU A 124 -7.62 -3.18 1.85
N VAL A 125 -6.93 -3.52 2.94
CA VAL A 125 -5.96 -4.61 3.00
C VAL A 125 -6.58 -5.74 3.82
N ILE A 126 -6.99 -6.82 3.14
CA ILE A 126 -7.63 -7.99 3.76
C ILE A 126 -6.70 -9.19 3.72
N LEU A 127 -6.47 -9.82 4.87
CA LEU A 127 -5.82 -11.13 4.94
C LEU A 127 -6.76 -12.20 4.38
N GLU A 128 -6.40 -12.82 3.26
CA GLU A 128 -7.17 -13.92 2.66
C GLU A 128 -6.73 -15.28 3.22
N LYS A 129 -5.41 -15.53 3.31
CA LYS A 129 -4.85 -16.83 3.69
C LYS A 129 -3.52 -16.70 4.44
N ILE A 130 -3.24 -17.67 5.30
CA ILE A 130 -1.92 -17.93 5.88
C ILE A 130 -1.54 -19.35 5.49
N PHE A 131 -0.34 -19.54 4.93
CA PHE A 131 0.13 -20.87 4.55
C PHE A 131 1.66 -20.99 4.66
N PRO A 132 2.20 -22.22 4.76
CA PRO A 132 3.65 -22.44 4.85
C PRO A 132 4.38 -21.86 3.64
N ARG A 133 5.56 -21.28 3.87
CA ARG A 133 6.42 -20.79 2.77
C ARG A 133 6.84 -21.96 1.90
N GLU A 134 6.92 -21.73 0.59
CA GLU A 134 7.50 -22.69 -0.34
C GLU A 134 9.03 -22.60 -0.32
N MET A 135 9.70 -23.75 -0.41
CA MET A 135 11.15 -23.80 -0.45
C MET A 135 11.65 -23.24 -1.80
N ASN A 136 12.73 -22.45 -1.76
CA ASN A 136 13.34 -21.80 -2.93
C ASN A 136 12.50 -20.71 -3.62
N VAL A 137 11.35 -20.34 -3.05
CA VAL A 137 10.55 -19.21 -3.53
C VAL A 137 10.99 -17.92 -2.83
N LYS A 138 11.22 -16.86 -3.62
CA LYS A 138 11.54 -15.52 -3.12
C LYS A 138 10.25 -14.73 -2.94
N TYR A 139 9.99 -14.30 -1.70
CA TYR A 139 8.89 -13.41 -1.36
C TYR A 139 9.39 -11.96 -1.19
N PRO A 140 8.54 -10.95 -1.41
CA PRO A 140 7.10 -11.04 -1.71
C PRO A 140 6.81 -11.34 -3.19
N ILE A 141 5.57 -11.77 -3.48
CA ILE A 141 5.10 -12.09 -4.85
C ILE A 141 3.72 -11.49 -5.07
N CYS A 142 3.53 -10.82 -6.22
CA CYS A 142 2.22 -10.46 -6.72
C CYS A 142 1.65 -11.66 -7.48
N LEU A 143 0.55 -12.23 -6.98
CA LEU A 143 -0.08 -13.40 -7.58
C LEU A 143 -1.07 -13.02 -8.68
N ASP A 144 -1.75 -11.88 -8.50
CA ASP A 144 -2.89 -11.50 -9.34
C ASP A 144 -3.23 -10.01 -9.12
N GLY A 145 -4.03 -9.45 -10.01
CA GLY A 145 -4.56 -8.10 -9.87
C GLY A 145 -5.32 -7.66 -11.11
N LYS A 146 -5.91 -6.46 -11.03
CA LYS A 146 -6.66 -5.88 -12.14
C LYS A 146 -6.53 -4.36 -12.17
N LEU A 147 -6.49 -3.82 -13.38
CA LEU A 147 -6.40 -2.39 -13.72
C LEU A 147 -5.12 -1.73 -13.22
N ALA A 148 -4.66 -0.70 -13.92
CA ALA A 148 -3.58 0.14 -13.43
C ALA A 148 -4.03 0.91 -12.18
N CYS A 149 -3.10 1.14 -11.26
CA CYS A 149 -3.36 2.08 -10.17
C CYS A 149 -3.39 3.50 -10.72
N PRO A 150 -4.09 4.46 -10.06
CA PRO A 150 -3.94 5.87 -10.39
C PRO A 150 -2.46 6.28 -10.38
N LEU A 151 -2.10 7.20 -11.26
CA LEU A 151 -0.77 7.83 -11.21
C LEU A 151 -0.63 8.59 -9.88
N ASP A 152 0.58 8.61 -9.32
CA ASP A 152 0.86 9.44 -8.16
C ASP A 152 0.60 10.91 -8.51
N ASP A 153 0.12 11.69 -7.54
CA ASP A 153 -0.23 13.11 -7.71
C ASP A 153 -1.30 13.44 -8.77
N CYS A 154 -2.12 12.45 -9.18
CA CYS A 154 -3.14 12.73 -10.22
C CYS A 154 -4.31 13.59 -9.72
N GLY A 155 -4.38 13.96 -8.43
CA GLY A 155 -5.45 14.80 -7.87
C GLY A 155 -6.61 13.98 -7.31
N SER A 156 -6.27 12.98 -6.51
CA SER A 156 -7.21 12.10 -5.80
C SER A 156 -8.16 11.35 -6.76
N ILE A 157 -9.23 10.77 -6.22
CA ILE A 157 -10.24 10.04 -7.00
C ILE A 157 -10.81 10.84 -8.20
N PRO A 158 -11.14 12.15 -8.09
CA PRO A 158 -11.62 12.91 -9.25
C PRO A 158 -10.57 13.01 -10.36
N GLY A 159 -9.31 13.26 -10.00
CA GLY A 159 -8.19 13.32 -10.93
C GLY A 159 -7.92 12.00 -11.64
N TYR A 160 -8.03 10.88 -10.93
CA TYR A 160 -7.97 9.54 -11.54
C TYR A 160 -9.04 9.36 -12.63
N TYR A 161 -10.29 9.75 -12.36
CA TYR A 161 -11.36 9.64 -13.36
C TYR A 161 -11.18 10.63 -14.52
N ALA A 162 -10.57 11.80 -14.29
CA ALA A 162 -10.18 12.71 -15.36
C ALA A 162 -9.13 12.05 -16.27
N CYS A 163 -8.12 11.36 -15.71
CA CYS A 163 -7.15 10.58 -16.46
C CYS A 163 -7.83 9.45 -17.26
N MET A 164 -8.73 8.68 -16.64
CA MET A 164 -9.49 7.63 -17.34
C MET A 164 -10.36 8.16 -18.47
N GLN A 165 -10.99 9.32 -18.28
CA GLN A 165 -11.83 9.94 -19.31
C GLN A 165 -10.98 10.42 -20.48
N THR A 166 -9.86 11.07 -20.18
CA THR A 166 -8.89 11.56 -21.16
C THR A 166 -8.26 10.42 -21.96
N PHE A 167 -7.94 9.30 -21.31
CA PHE A 167 -7.47 8.09 -22.02
C PHE A 167 -8.47 7.62 -23.09
N LYS A 168 -9.77 7.73 -22.82
CA LYS A 168 -10.83 7.26 -23.73
C LYS A 168 -11.11 8.23 -24.86
N ASP A 169 -11.21 9.53 -24.58
CA ASP A 169 -11.63 10.52 -25.57
C ASP A 169 -10.49 11.33 -26.21
N GLN A 170 -9.29 11.25 -25.63
CA GLN A 170 -8.07 11.90 -26.07
C GLN A 170 -8.19 13.42 -26.25
N LYS A 171 -9.09 14.08 -25.51
CA LYS A 171 -9.37 15.52 -25.70
C LYS A 171 -8.38 16.44 -24.99
N ASP A 172 -7.93 16.05 -23.81
CA ASP A 172 -6.98 16.84 -23.02
C ASP A 172 -5.55 16.42 -23.36
N LYS A 173 -4.90 17.18 -24.23
CA LYS A 173 -3.55 16.87 -24.72
C LYS A 173 -2.48 17.08 -23.65
N GLU A 174 -2.66 18.06 -22.77
CA GLU A 174 -1.72 18.35 -21.70
C GLU A 174 -1.76 17.20 -20.68
N LEU A 175 -2.96 16.75 -20.32
CA LEU A 175 -3.12 15.61 -19.44
C LEU A 175 -2.65 14.30 -20.08
N LEU A 176 -2.87 14.07 -21.37
CA LEU A 176 -2.30 12.91 -22.08
C LEU A 176 -0.77 12.90 -22.03
N GLU A 177 -0.12 14.05 -22.27
CA GLU A 177 1.33 14.17 -22.20
C GLU A 177 1.84 13.89 -20.79
N TRP A 178 1.16 14.43 -19.78
CA TRP A 178 1.49 14.20 -18.37
C TRP A 178 1.31 12.72 -17.96
N MET A 179 0.24 12.07 -18.44
CA MET A 179 -0.05 10.66 -18.15
C MET A 179 0.98 9.69 -18.74
N GLY A 180 1.74 10.11 -19.75
CA GLY A 180 2.76 9.29 -20.40
C GLY A 180 2.20 8.00 -21.01
N ASP A 181 2.81 6.86 -20.67
CA ASP A 181 2.45 5.53 -21.17
C ASP A 181 1.41 4.80 -20.31
N TRP A 182 0.82 5.49 -19.34
CA TRP A 182 -0.16 4.91 -18.44
C TRP A 182 -1.40 4.40 -19.18
N ASN A 183 -1.73 3.13 -18.94
CA ASN A 183 -2.92 2.48 -19.49
C ASN A 183 -3.82 1.98 -18.35
N PRO A 184 -5.03 2.55 -18.14
CA PRO A 184 -5.92 2.20 -17.03
C PRO A 184 -6.34 0.72 -17.04
N GLU A 185 -6.33 0.07 -18.19
CA GLU A 185 -6.79 -1.31 -18.36
C GLU A 185 -5.66 -2.33 -18.20
N TYR A 186 -4.40 -1.89 -18.23
CA TYR A 186 -3.25 -2.77 -18.16
C TYR A 186 -2.80 -3.02 -16.72
N PHE A 187 -2.68 -4.28 -16.36
CA PHE A 187 -1.93 -4.72 -15.19
C PHE A 187 -1.47 -6.16 -15.40
N ALA A 188 -0.21 -6.44 -15.08
CA ALA A 188 0.34 -7.78 -15.16
C ALA A 188 1.18 -8.10 -13.89
N PRO A 189 0.85 -9.15 -13.13
CA PRO A 189 1.55 -9.48 -11.88
C PRO A 189 3.07 -9.67 -12.05
N GLN A 190 3.51 -10.17 -13.21
CA GLN A 190 4.92 -10.41 -13.51
C GLN A 190 5.74 -9.12 -13.69
N ASP A 191 5.10 -7.98 -13.93
CA ASP A 191 5.79 -6.70 -14.09
C ASP A 191 6.11 -6.06 -12.73
N VAL A 192 5.55 -6.59 -11.64
CA VAL A 192 5.76 -6.06 -10.29
C VAL A 192 7.16 -6.45 -9.80
N ILE A 193 8.02 -5.44 -9.63
CA ILE A 193 9.35 -5.58 -9.06
C ILE A 193 9.31 -5.16 -7.59
N PHE A 194 9.53 -6.11 -6.69
CA PHE A 194 9.60 -5.83 -5.26
C PHE A 194 10.99 -5.43 -4.82
N GLU A 195 11.09 -4.22 -4.28
CA GLU A 195 12.31 -3.65 -3.77
C GLU A 195 12.63 -4.15 -2.36
N ASN A 196 13.85 -3.88 -1.90
CA ASN A 196 14.25 -4.19 -0.54
C ASN A 196 13.81 -3.05 0.39
N PRO A 197 12.92 -3.30 1.38
CA PRO A 197 12.44 -2.24 2.27
C PRO A 197 13.56 -1.51 3.01
N ARG A 198 14.63 -2.20 3.39
CA ARG A 198 15.79 -1.57 4.03
C ARG A 198 16.50 -0.60 3.09
N LYS A 199 16.65 -0.98 1.82
CA LYS A 199 17.32 -0.14 0.82
C LYS A 199 16.49 1.13 0.57
N ARG A 200 15.19 0.96 0.29
CA ARG A 200 14.24 2.06 0.11
C ARG A 200 14.20 3.01 1.30
N PHE A 201 14.19 2.45 2.52
CA PHE A 201 14.24 3.24 3.76
C PHE A 201 15.50 4.08 3.88
N LEU A 202 16.66 3.59 3.44
CA LEU A 202 17.91 4.34 3.55
C LEU A 202 18.01 5.44 2.48
N GLU A 203 17.51 5.16 1.28
CA GLU A 203 17.49 6.12 0.15
C GLU A 203 16.49 7.27 0.39
N SER A 204 15.44 7.08 1.19
CA SER A 204 14.51 8.16 1.55
C SER A 204 15.12 9.25 2.46
N TRP A 205 16.37 9.08 2.89
CA TRP A 205 17.09 10.01 3.77
C TRP A 205 18.36 10.61 3.14
N GLU A 206 18.63 10.31 1.88
CA GLU A 206 19.71 10.95 1.10
C GLU A 206 19.17 12.16 0.32
#